data_AF-A0A7W4C275-F1
#
_entry.id   AF-A0A7W4C275-F1
#
_cell.length_a   1.000
_cell.length_b   1.000
_cell.length_c   1.000
_cell.angle_alpha   90.00
_cell.angle_beta   90.00
_cell.angle_gamma   90.00
#
_symmetry.space_group_name_H-M   'P 1'
#
loop_
_entity.id
_entity.type
_entity.pdbx_description
1 polymer ?
#
loop_
_entity_poly.entity_id
_entity_poly.type
_entity_poly.pdbx_seq_one_letter_code
_entity_poly.pdbx_strand_id
1 'polypeptide(L)'
;MLAEAITTYQHRVNGILNQHLTLLDDAAPDLKAAMLHGALLGGKRIRPFLVYSVGDMLGVNINALDKAAAAIECIHAYSLI
;
A
#
# COMPACT_ATOMS: atom_id res chain seq x y z
N MET A 1 2.57 -14.65 14.59
CA MET A 1 1.49 -14.02 15.42
C MET A 1 0.79 -12.90 14.64
N LEU A 2 -0.41 -12.41 15.02
CA LEU A 2 -1.12 -11.34 14.27
C LEU A 2 -0.24 -10.11 13.96
N ALA A 3 0.57 -9.68 14.92
CA ALA A 3 1.49 -8.55 14.74
C ALA A 3 2.52 -8.78 13.62
N GLU A 4 2.98 -10.02 13.46
CA GLU A 4 3.93 -10.41 12.42
C GLU A 4 3.30 -10.36 11.03
N ALA A 5 2.07 -10.86 10.89
CA ALA A 5 1.31 -10.79 9.64
C ALA A 5 1.04 -9.33 9.20
N ILE A 6 0.71 -8.46 10.16
CA ILE A 6 0.55 -7.01 9.91
C ILE A 6 1.86 -6.42 9.38
N THR A 7 3.00 -6.71 10.02
CA THR A 7 4.31 -6.23 9.59
C THR A 7 4.68 -6.75 8.19
N THR A 8 4.44 -8.03 7.91
CA THR A 8 4.70 -8.62 6.58
C THR A 8 3.91 -7.91 5.48
N TYR A 9 2.60 -7.71 5.68
CA TYR A 9 1.76 -7.06 4.68
C TYR A 9 1.99 -5.56 4.58
N GLN A 10 2.36 -4.90 5.67
CA GLN A 10 2.82 -3.51 5.67
C GLN A 10 4.06 -3.34 4.80
N HIS A 11 5.09 -4.17 4.98
CA HIS A 11 6.30 -4.12 4.14
C HIS A 11 5.99 -4.35 2.67
N ARG A 12 5.14 -5.34 2.38
CA ARG A 12 4.73 -5.66 1.02
C ARG A 12 4.04 -4.49 0.33
N VAL A 13 2.97 -3.94 0.92
CA VAL A 13 2.20 -2.85 0.30
C VAL A 13 3.03 -1.56 0.20
N ASN A 14 3.91 -1.28 1.17
CA ASN A 14 4.83 -0.15 1.08
C ASN A 14 5.76 -0.28 -0.14
N GLY A 15 6.26 -1.49 -0.42
CA GLY A 15 7.08 -1.76 -1.61
C GLY A 15 6.31 -1.51 -2.91
N ILE A 16 5.07 -2.00 -2.99
CA ILE A 16 4.20 -1.81 -4.17
C ILE A 16 3.88 -0.33 -4.38
N LEU A 17 3.47 0.39 -3.33
CA LEU A 17 3.19 1.82 -3.38
C LEU A 17 4.42 2.62 -3.82
N ASN A 18 5.58 2.33 -3.23
CA ASN A 18 6.83 2.99 -3.59
C ASN A 18 7.18 2.76 -5.06
N GLN A 19 7.10 1.51 -5.54
CA GLN A 19 7.36 1.20 -6.95
C GLN A 19 6.44 1.99 -7.88
N HIS A 20 5.14 2.03 -7.61
CA HIS A 20 4.19 2.76 -8.46
C HIS A 20 4.42 4.28 -8.44
N LEU A 21 4.70 4.86 -7.28
CA LEU A 21 4.91 6.30 -7.14
C LEU A 21 6.25 6.75 -7.72
N THR A 22 7.32 5.96 -7.58
CA THR A 22 8.62 6.28 -8.17
C THR A 22 8.62 6.21 -9.70
N LEU A 23 7.80 5.33 -10.29
CA LEU A 23 7.65 5.18 -11.74
C LEU A 23 6.86 6.32 -12.42
N LEU A 24 6.18 7.18 -11.66
CA LEU A 24 5.55 8.37 -12.21
C LEU A 24 6.62 9.28 -12.84
N ASP A 25 6.25 10.00 -13.90
CA ASP A 25 7.14 11.01 -14.47
C ASP A 25 7.46 12.13 -13.47
N ASP A 26 8.52 12.88 -13.75
CA ASP A 26 8.93 14.01 -12.93
C ASP A 26 8.35 15.34 -13.45
N ALA A 27 7.17 15.30 -14.09
CA ALA A 27 6.52 16.52 -14.59
C ALA A 27 6.13 17.48 -13.45
N ALA A 28 5.89 16.95 -12.24
CA ALA A 28 5.59 17.71 -11.04
C ALA A 28 6.34 17.11 -9.82
N PRO A 29 7.64 17.41 -9.63
CA PRO A 29 8.48 16.76 -8.64
C PRO A 29 8.01 17.01 -7.20
N ASP A 30 7.54 18.21 -6.89
CA ASP A 30 7.04 18.56 -5.55
C ASP A 30 5.73 17.81 -5.21
N LEU A 31 4.84 17.66 -6.20
CA LEU A 31 3.62 16.87 -6.05
C LEU A 31 3.95 15.39 -5.84
N LYS A 32 4.87 14.84 -6.64
CA LYS A 32 5.34 13.46 -6.50
C LYS A 32 5.96 13.22 -5.12
N ALA A 33 6.76 14.15 -4.62
CA ALA A 33 7.33 14.09 -3.27
C ALA A 33 6.23 14.14 -2.19
N ALA A 34 5.23 15.00 -2.34
CA ALA A 34 4.09 15.06 -1.43
C ALA A 34 3.26 13.77 -1.41
N MET A 35 3.03 13.16 -2.58
CA MET A 35 2.35 11.86 -2.71
C MET A 35 3.15 10.74 -2.04
N LEU A 36 4.47 10.67 -2.29
CA LEU A 36 5.36 9.71 -1.63
C LEU A 36 5.31 9.88 -0.11
N HIS A 37 5.39 11.11 0.39
CA HIS A 37 5.27 11.41 1.81
C HIS A 37 3.91 10.96 2.37
N GLY A 38 2.80 11.45 1.81
CA GLY A 38 1.45 11.14 2.31
C GLY A 38 1.11 9.65 2.24
N ALA A 39 1.57 8.93 1.21
CA ALA A 39 1.30 7.52 1.05
C ALA A 39 2.21 6.63 1.90
N LEU A 40 3.49 6.96 2.07
CA LEU A 40 4.50 6.08 2.71
C LEU A 40 4.88 6.46 4.14
N LEU A 41 4.40 7.59 4.68
CA LEU A 41 4.70 8.00 6.05
C LEU A 41 3.95 7.13 7.08
N GLY A 42 4.59 6.03 7.48
CA GLY A 42 4.13 5.18 8.57
C GLY A 42 2.77 4.51 8.31
N GLY A 43 1.95 4.39 9.36
CA GLY A 43 0.62 3.79 9.28
C GLY A 43 0.60 2.26 9.39
N LYS A 44 -0.41 1.71 10.06
CA LYS A 44 -0.52 0.27 10.31
C LYS A 44 -0.94 -0.56 9.08
N ARG A 45 -1.32 0.09 7.97
CA ARG A 45 -1.80 -0.55 6.74
C ARG A 45 -2.93 -1.56 6.94
N ILE A 46 -3.89 -1.21 7.81
CA ILE A 46 -5.00 -2.11 8.17
C ILE A 46 -5.85 -2.50 6.94
N ARG A 47 -6.09 -1.57 6.02
CA ARG A 47 -6.87 -1.84 4.80
C ARG A 47 -6.14 -2.83 3.86
N PRO A 48 -4.86 -2.63 3.51
CA PRO A 48 -4.05 -3.65 2.84
C PRO A 48 -4.02 -4.99 3.56
N PHE A 49 -3.82 -4.98 4.89
CA PHE A 49 -3.84 -6.20 5.70
C PHE A 49 -5.14 -6.99 5.49
N LEU A 50 -6.30 -6.32 5.53
CA LEU A 50 -7.60 -6.96 5.29
C LEU A 50 -7.71 -7.55 3.88
N VAL A 51 -7.23 -6.83 2.85
CA VAL A 51 -7.21 -7.33 1.47
C VAL A 51 -6.40 -8.62 1.37
N TYR A 52 -5.17 -8.63 1.91
CA TYR A 52 -4.31 -9.81 1.87
C TYR A 52 -4.88 -10.96 2.70
N SER A 53 -5.35 -10.70 3.92
CA SER A 53 -5.91 -11.74 4.80
C SER A 53 -7.16 -12.39 4.22
N VAL A 54 -8.06 -11.62 3.60
CA VAL A 54 -9.25 -12.17 2.95
C VAL A 54 -8.87 -12.98 1.71
N GLY A 55 -7.92 -12.49 0.90
CA GLY A 55 -7.45 -13.23 -0.26
C GLY A 55 -6.75 -14.53 0.12
N ASP A 56 -5.92 -14.53 1.18
CA ASP A 56 -5.28 -15.72 1.73
C ASP A 56 -6.31 -16.74 2.23
N MET A 57 -7.34 -16.29 2.97
CA MET A 57 -8.47 -17.12 3.42
C MET A 57 -9.21 -17.79 2.24
N LEU A 58 -9.27 -17.12 1.09
CA LEU A 58 -9.92 -17.62 -0.13
C LEU A 58 -8.97 -18.38 -1.06
N GLY A 59 -7.69 -18.56 -0.70
CA GLY A 59 -6.70 -19.25 -1.52
C GLY A 59 -6.26 -18.46 -2.77
N VAL A 60 -6.42 -17.14 -2.78
CA VAL A 60 -6.02 -16.27 -3.88
C VAL A 60 -4.50 -16.06 -3.86
N ASN A 61 -3.86 -16.11 -5.03
CA ASN A 61 -2.44 -15.78 -5.15
C ASN A 61 -2.18 -14.35 -4.65
N ILE A 62 -1.26 -14.20 -3.71
CA ILE A 62 -0.97 -12.90 -3.07
C ILE A 62 -0.57 -11.80 -4.07
N ASN A 63 0.07 -12.14 -5.19
CA ASN A 63 0.47 -11.17 -6.21
C ASN A 63 -0.76 -10.57 -6.94
N ALA A 64 -1.87 -11.30 -7.00
CA ALA A 64 -3.12 -10.79 -7.56
C ALA A 64 -3.78 -9.73 -6.66
N LEU A 65 -3.40 -9.69 -5.38
CA LEU A 65 -3.97 -8.79 -4.37
C LEU A 65 -3.22 -7.45 -4.28
N ASP A 66 -1.98 -7.37 -4.77
CA ASP A 66 -1.11 -6.19 -4.63
C ASP A 66 -1.76 -4.91 -5.14
N LYS A 67 -2.40 -4.98 -6.32
CA LYS A 67 -3.06 -3.83 -6.94
C LYS A 67 -4.26 -3.36 -6.12
N ALA A 68 -5.06 -4.29 -5.59
CA ALA A 68 -6.21 -3.97 -4.76
C ALA A 68 -5.76 -3.36 -3.41
N ALA A 69 -4.73 -3.95 -2.78
CA ALA A 69 -4.15 -3.47 -1.54
C ALA A 69 -3.54 -2.07 -1.69
N ALA A 70 -2.81 -1.81 -2.77
CA ALA A 70 -2.26 -0.48 -3.05
C ALA A 70 -3.36 0.54 -3.36
N ALA A 71 -4.34 0.19 -4.20
CA ALA A 71 -5.43 1.08 -4.57
C ALA A 71 -6.25 1.55 -3.35
N ILE A 72 -6.63 0.64 -2.44
CA ILE A 72 -7.40 1.01 -1.25
C ILE A 72 -6.58 1.90 -0.29
N GLU A 73 -5.26 1.69 -0.23
CA GLU A 73 -4.38 2.52 0.58
C GLU A 73 -4.14 3.90 -0.03
N CYS A 74 -4.12 4.03 -1.37
CA CYS A 74 -4.11 5.35 -2.02
C CYS A 74 -5.35 6.17 -1.66
N ILE A 75 -6.54 5.56 -1.67
CA ILE A 75 -7.78 6.22 -1.24
C ILE A 75 -7.70 6.60 0.24
N HIS A 76 -7.16 5.71 1.07
CA HIS A 76 -6.96 6.00 2.49
C HIS A 76 -6.04 7.19 2.70
N ALA A 77 -4.86 7.21 2.09
CA ALA A 77 -3.89 8.29 2.21
C ALA A 77 -4.50 9.63 1.75
N TYR A 78 -5.17 9.63 0.59
CA TYR A 78 -5.88 10.82 0.10
C TYR A 78 -6.91 11.35 1.10
N SER A 79 -7.72 10.47 1.72
CA SER A 79 -8.75 10.89 2.67
C SER A 79 -8.23 11.50 3.98
N LEU A 80 -6.93 11.36 4.27
CA LEU A 80 -6.28 11.90 5.48
C LEU A 80 -5.56 13.24 5.23
N ILE A 81 -5.34 13.60 3.97
CA ILE A 81 -4.73 14.87 3.55
C ILE A 81 -5.84 15.92 3.44
#